data_AF-A0A836XGQ0-F1
#
_entry.id   AF-A0A836XGQ0-F1
#
_cell.length_a   1.000
_cell.length_b   1.000
_cell.length_c   1.000
_cell.angle_alpha   90.00
_cell.angle_beta   90.00
_cell.angle_gamma   90.00
#
_symmetry.space_group_name_H-M   'P 1'
#
loop_
_entity.id
_entity.type
_entity.pdbx_description
1 polymer ?
#
loop_
_entity_poly.entity_id
_entity_poly.type
_entity_poly.pdbx_seq_one_letter_code
_entity_poly.pdbx_strand_id
1 'polypeptide(L)'
;MPKKADPNLIRQNTDHILNLAQKIKKPEIWAAWGDPIDKRSYLAESLNHLHTALARLAPRWIQSGPTTVKGHPRHPSRLAYKNRFSAFDISAYLAGLNHRS
;
A
#
# COMPACT_ATOMS: atom_id res chain seq x y z
N MET A 1 0.74 16.42 7.26
CA MET A 1 -0.08 15.24 7.58
C MET A 1 -0.56 15.37 9.01
N PRO A 2 -1.81 14.99 9.31
CA PRO A 2 -2.36 15.06 10.67
C PRO A 2 -1.51 14.22 11.64
N LYS A 3 -1.57 14.58 12.93
CA LYS A 3 -0.85 13.86 13.98
C LYS A 3 -1.52 12.53 14.35
N LYS A 4 -2.84 12.45 14.17
CA LYS A 4 -3.67 11.27 14.45
C LYS A 4 -4.49 10.95 13.21
N ALA A 5 -4.76 9.66 13.00
CA ALA A 5 -5.74 9.25 12.01
C ALA A 5 -7.16 9.51 12.50
N ASP A 6 -8.04 9.78 11.54
CA ASP A 6 -9.47 9.65 11.74
C ASP A 6 -9.89 8.21 11.37
N PRO A 7 -10.36 7.41 12.32
CA PRO A 7 -10.75 6.02 12.06
C PRO A 7 -11.93 5.93 11.07
N ASN A 8 -12.79 6.94 10.99
CA ASN A 8 -13.87 6.98 10.01
C ASN A 8 -13.31 7.15 8.59
N LEU A 9 -12.31 8.02 8.41
CA LEU A 9 -11.68 8.20 7.11
C LEU A 9 -10.92 6.95 6.66
N ILE A 10 -10.25 6.24 7.58
CA ILE A 10 -9.59 4.96 7.26
C ILE A 10 -10.62 3.95 6.75
N ARG A 11 -11.74 3.80 7.48
CA ARG A 11 -12.81 2.89 7.10
C ARG A 11 -13.43 3.25 5.75
N GLN A 12 -13.83 4.51 5.57
CA GLN A 12 -14.42 4.99 4.32
C GLN A 12 -13.47 4.78 3.13
N ASN A 13 -12.19 5.12 3.28
CA ASN A 13 -11.19 4.89 2.23
C ASN A 13 -11.06 3.41 1.89
N THR A 14 -11.01 2.55 2.91
CA THR A 14 -10.93 1.09 2.74
C THR A 14 -12.15 0.56 2.00
N ASP A 15 -13.36 0.98 2.40
CA ASP A 15 -14.61 0.58 1.77
C ASP A 15 -14.68 1.03 0.30
N HIS A 16 -14.28 2.27 0.01
CA HIS A 16 -14.24 2.78 -1.36
C HIS A 16 -13.28 1.98 -2.24
N ILE A 17 -12.06 1.70 -1.76
CA ILE A 17 -11.08 0.91 -2.50
C ILE A 17 -11.60 -0.52 -2.72
N LEU A 18 -12.14 -1.15 -1.67
CA LEU A 18 -12.68 -2.50 -1.75
C LEU A 18 -13.88 -2.60 -2.72
N ASN A 19 -14.74 -1.59 -2.76
CA ASN A 19 -15.88 -1.51 -3.68
C ASN A 19 -15.44 -1.33 -5.14
N LEU A 20 -14.34 -0.62 -5.38
CA LEU A 20 -13.74 -0.51 -6.72
C LEU A 20 -13.06 -1.81 -7.13
N ALA A 21 -12.26 -2.39 -6.25
CA ALA A 21 -11.49 -3.61 -6.53
C ALA A 21 -12.39 -4.82 -6.84
N GLN A 22 -13.55 -4.94 -6.18
CA GLN A 22 -14.53 -6.01 -6.45
C GLN A 22 -15.08 -6.03 -7.88
N LYS A 23 -15.03 -4.89 -8.59
CA LYS A 23 -15.52 -4.78 -9.97
C LYS A 23 -14.50 -5.25 -11.00
N ILE A 24 -13.27 -5.53 -10.58
CA ILE A 24 -12.16 -5.91 -11.45
C ILE A 24 -11.89 -7.41 -11.31
N LYS A 25 -11.88 -8.13 -12.42
CA LYS A 25 -11.49 -9.55 -12.44
C LYS A 25 -9.98 -9.64 -12.17
N LYS A 26 -9.59 -10.20 -11.02
CA LYS A 26 -8.20 -10.28 -10.51
C LYS A 26 -7.54 -8.88 -10.39
N PRO A 27 -7.94 -8.09 -9.39
CA PRO A 27 -7.45 -6.72 -9.24
C PRO A 27 -5.93 -6.66 -9.02
N GLU A 28 -5.30 -5.66 -9.62
CA GLU A 28 -3.90 -5.33 -9.39
C GLU A 28 -3.81 -4.06 -8.56
N ILE A 29 -3.07 -4.12 -7.45
CA ILE A 29 -2.91 -3.01 -6.52
C ILE A 29 -1.49 -2.50 -6.61
N TRP A 30 -1.34 -1.27 -7.06
CA TRP A 30 -0.05 -0.63 -7.16
C TRP A 30 0.38 -0.05 -5.81
N ALA A 31 1.39 -0.66 -5.22
CA ALA A 31 2.11 -0.15 -4.07
C ALA A 31 3.00 1.03 -4.48
N ALA A 32 2.72 2.22 -3.94
CA ALA A 32 3.39 3.46 -4.38
C ALA A 32 3.40 4.58 -3.31
N TRP A 33 3.62 4.25 -2.03
CA TRP A 33 3.57 5.23 -0.93
C TRP A 33 4.91 5.89 -0.59
N GLY A 34 6.05 5.24 -0.87
CA GLY A 34 7.39 5.73 -0.54
C GLY A 34 7.69 5.87 0.96
N ASP A 35 8.79 6.56 1.27
CA ASP A 35 9.26 6.79 2.65
C ASP A 35 8.26 7.49 3.62
N PRO A 36 7.25 8.28 3.16
CA PRO A 36 6.27 8.86 4.07
C PRO A 36 5.50 7.86 4.95
N ILE A 37 5.43 6.58 4.56
CA ILE A 37 4.80 5.51 5.36
C ILE A 37 5.41 5.41 6.78
N ASP A 38 6.70 5.68 6.95
CA ASP A 38 7.39 5.65 8.24
C ASP A 38 7.03 6.85 9.14
N LYS A 39 6.45 7.92 8.58
CA LYS A 39 6.29 9.17 9.34
C LYS A 39 5.26 9.04 10.45
N ARG A 40 4.31 8.10 10.35
CA ARG A 40 3.19 7.94 11.29
C ARG A 40 2.76 6.48 11.35
N SER A 41 2.64 5.92 12.55
CA SER A 41 2.20 4.53 12.77
C SER A 41 0.87 4.21 12.08
N TYR A 42 -0.07 5.16 12.11
CA TYR A 42 -1.39 4.98 11.52
C TYR A 42 -1.35 4.70 10.00
N LEU A 43 -0.27 5.05 9.29
CA LEU A 43 -0.13 4.75 7.87
C LEU A 43 0.14 3.26 7.63
N ALA A 44 0.99 2.66 8.47
CA ALA A 44 1.23 1.22 8.48
C ALA A 44 -0.06 0.46 8.87
N GLU A 45 -0.74 0.92 9.92
CA GLU A 45 -2.03 0.36 10.35
C GLU A 45 -3.10 0.46 9.25
N SER A 46 -3.18 1.60 8.55
CA SER A 46 -4.10 1.78 7.43
C SER A 46 -3.81 0.82 6.28
N LEU A 47 -2.53 0.60 5.95
CA LEU A 47 -2.13 -0.35 4.92
C LEU A 47 -2.47 -1.79 5.34
N ASN A 48 -2.29 -2.15 6.61
CA ASN A 48 -2.64 -3.46 7.14
C ASN A 48 -4.17 -3.70 7.09
N HIS A 49 -4.97 -2.70 7.48
CA HIS A 49 -6.43 -2.76 7.34
C HIS A 49 -6.86 -2.96 5.89
N LEU A 50 -6.27 -2.20 4.96
CA LEU A 50 -6.57 -2.33 3.55
C LEU A 50 -6.18 -3.71 2.99
N HIS A 51 -4.99 -4.22 3.36
CA HIS A 51 -4.54 -5.55 2.96
C HIS A 51 -5.51 -6.64 3.43
N THR A 52 -5.95 -6.54 4.69
CA THR A 52 -6.91 -7.48 5.28
C THR A 52 -8.27 -7.43 4.57
N ALA A 53 -8.79 -6.23 4.32
CA ALA A 53 -10.06 -6.04 3.63
C ALA A 53 -10.07 -6.60 2.20
N LEU A 54 -8.93 -6.51 1.51
CA LEU A 54 -8.76 -7.01 0.15
C LEU A 54 -8.45 -8.52 0.07
N ALA A 55 -8.15 -9.20 1.19
CA ALA A 55 -7.66 -10.58 1.20
C ALA A 55 -8.55 -11.56 0.42
N ARG A 56 -9.89 -11.41 0.53
CA ARG A 56 -10.86 -12.24 -0.19
C ARG A 56 -10.80 -12.12 -1.72
N LEU A 57 -10.25 -11.02 -2.24
CA LEU A 57 -10.11 -10.79 -3.67
C LEU A 57 -8.79 -11.35 -4.22
N ALA A 58 -7.88 -11.77 -3.34
CA ALA A 58 -6.52 -12.20 -3.67
C ALA A 58 -5.86 -11.29 -4.74
N PRO A 59 -5.79 -9.96 -4.50
CA PRO A 59 -5.23 -9.04 -5.48
C PRO A 59 -3.75 -9.32 -5.74
N ARG A 60 -3.29 -9.02 -6.95
CA ARG A 60 -1.85 -8.97 -7.24
C ARG A 60 -1.31 -7.62 -6.81
N TRP A 61 -0.43 -7.61 -5.82
CA TRP A 61 0.29 -6.40 -5.45
C TRP A 61 1.48 -6.22 -6.40
N ILE A 62 1.63 -5.00 -6.92
CA ILE A 62 2.69 -4.65 -7.86
C ILE A 62 3.40 -3.38 -7.39
N GLN A 63 4.68 -3.26 -7.75
CA GLN A 63 5.47 -2.04 -7.60
C GLN A 63 6.08 -1.69 -8.94
N SER A 64 6.59 -0.46 -9.08
CA SER A 64 7.32 -0.07 -10.29
C SER A 64 8.71 0.44 -9.93
N GLY A 65 9.71 -0.11 -10.63
CA GLY A 65 11.12 0.15 -10.37
C GLY A 65 11.62 -0.35 -9.01
N PRO A 66 12.87 -0.03 -8.64
CA PRO A 66 13.45 -0.43 -7.36
C PRO A 66 12.82 0.36 -6.21
N THR A 67 12.84 -0.22 -5.01
CA THR A 67 12.41 0.44 -3.77
C THR A 67 13.27 1.67 -3.46
N THR A 68 12.85 2.46 -2.47
CA THR A 68 13.70 3.47 -1.84
C THR A 68 14.85 2.80 -1.08
N VAL A 69 15.82 3.59 -0.61
CA VAL A 69 16.94 3.10 0.23
C VAL A 69 16.41 2.42 1.50
N LYS A 70 15.25 2.84 2.00
CA LYS A 70 14.59 2.26 3.16
C LYS A 70 13.77 1.00 2.85
N GLY A 71 13.64 0.63 1.58
CA GLY A 71 12.89 -0.56 1.15
C GLY A 71 11.41 -0.31 0.87
N HIS A 72 10.96 0.96 0.71
CA HIS A 72 9.56 1.24 0.39
C HIS A 72 9.32 1.32 -1.13
N PRO A 73 8.15 0.91 -1.62
CA PRO A 73 7.79 1.06 -3.03
C PRO A 73 7.71 2.55 -3.40
N ARG A 74 8.23 2.93 -4.57
CA ARG A 74 8.37 4.34 -4.95
C ARG A 74 7.05 5.01 -5.27
N HIS A 75 6.95 6.27 -4.86
CA HIS A 75 5.82 7.14 -5.18
C HIS A 75 5.76 7.48 -6.68
N PRO A 76 4.57 7.55 -7.32
CA PRO A 76 4.37 7.84 -8.75
C PRO A 76 5.18 9.04 -9.25
N SER A 77 5.22 10.12 -8.46
CA SER A 77 5.94 11.36 -8.81
C SER A 77 7.47 11.22 -8.90
N ARG A 78 8.05 10.10 -8.46
CA ARG A 78 9.49 9.82 -8.48
C ARG A 78 9.88 8.70 -9.45
N LEU A 79 8.95 8.24 -10.29
CA LEU A 79 9.22 7.21 -11.29
C LEU A 79 9.69 7.81 -12.62
N ALA A 80 10.62 7.11 -13.24
CA ALA A 80 10.95 7.33 -14.63
C ALA A 80 9.94 6.57 -15.50
N TYR A 81 9.56 7.14 -16.65
CA TYR A 81 8.63 6.52 -17.62
C TYR A 81 9.01 5.11 -18.08
N LYS A 82 10.28 4.71 -17.94
CA LYS A 82 10.80 3.40 -18.36
C LYS A 82 10.64 2.30 -17.30
N ASN A 83 10.17 2.63 -16.10
CA ASN A 83 10.12 1.68 -15.00
C ASN A 83 9.02 0.63 -15.23
N ARG A 84 9.42 -0.64 -15.21
CA ARG A 84 8.51 -1.78 -15.37
C ARG A 84 7.83 -2.10 -14.04
N PHE A 85 6.59 -2.60 -14.13
CA PHE A 85 5.90 -3.19 -13.00
C PHE A 85 6.44 -4.59 -12.70
N SER A 86 6.61 -4.89 -11.43
CA SER A 86 6.99 -6.21 -10.91
C SER A 86 6.09 -6.59 -9.74
N ALA A 87 6.07 -7.88 -9.39
CA ALA A 87 5.38 -8.34 -8.20
C ALA A 87 5.92 -7.63 -6.94
N PHE A 88 5.02 -7.38 -5.98
CA PHE A 88 5.33 -6.81 -4.68
C PHE A 88 4.74 -7.72 -3.61
N ASP A 89 5.59 -8.27 -2.75
CA ASP A 89 5.15 -9.10 -1.63
C ASP A 89 4.69 -8.20 -0.47
N ILE A 90 3.39 -7.89 -0.46
CA ILE A 90 2.79 -7.04 0.58
C ILE A 90 2.85 -7.67 1.96
N SER A 91 2.77 -9.01 2.06
CA SER A 91 2.72 -9.70 3.34
C SER A 91 4.10 -9.69 3.99
N ALA A 92 5.16 -9.99 3.22
CA ALA A 92 6.54 -9.83 3.68
C ALA A 92 6.86 -8.37 4.02
N TYR A 93 6.38 -7.42 3.22
CA TYR A 93 6.57 -5.99 3.48
C TYR A 93 5.91 -5.54 4.79
N LEU A 94 4.66 -5.91 5.05
CA LEU A 94 3.94 -5.56 6.29
C LEU A 94 4.59 -6.19 7.53
N ALA A 95 5.04 -7.45 7.43
CA ALA A 95 5.79 -8.08 8.50
C ALA A 95 7.07 -7.28 8.83
N GLY A 96 7.84 -6.91 7.80
CA GLY A 96 9.04 -6.10 7.97
C GLY A 96 8.79 -4.67 8.48
N LEU A 97 7.63 -4.09 8.20
CA LEU A 97 7.27 -2.74 8.65
C LEU A 97 6.94 -2.71 10.16
N ASN A 98 6.26 -3.75 10.66
CA ASN A 98 5.91 -3.87 12.07
C ASN A 98 7.13 -4.08 12.98
N HIS A 99 8.24 -4.61 12.46
CA HIS A 99 9.49 -4.78 13.20
C HIS A 99 10.37 -3.51 13.27
N ARG A 100 9.97 -2.43 12.58
CA ARG A 100 10.75 -1.18 12.49
C ARG A 100 10.14 -0.01 13.27
N SER A 101 8.97 -0.21 13.90
CA SER A 101 8.16 0.82 14.56
C SER A 101 8.34 0.82 16.08
#